data_AF-A0A0H1AG25-F1
#
_entry.id   AF-A0A0H1AG25-F1
#
_cell.length_a   1.000
_cell.length_b   1.000
_cell.length_c   1.000
_cell.angle_alpha   90.00
_cell.angle_beta   90.00
_cell.angle_gamma   90.00
#
_symmetry.space_group_name_H-M   'P 1'
#
loop_
_entity.id
_entity.type
_entity.pdbx_description
1 polymer ?
#
loop_
_entity_poly.entity_id
_entity_poly.type
_entity_poly.pdbx_seq_one_letter_code
_entity_poly.pdbx_strand_id
1 'polypeptide(L)'
;MSKKKSHRLRRRVLAASTMLVLASPLALHAAERLDLAGLQSADRHDRFIVKYRDGSAAQAQPATIDAALGSVAGRLAVGGGKQRRLEHLRRTAVGADVVRTSRKLDRADAESLMRQLAADPDVEYIEVDKLNRAFWTPNDPRFSQQYGFGTGAGGIRATTAWDVTKGAGAVVAVLDTGIASHSDLNANILPGYDFISDTTVA
;
A
#
# COMPACT_ATOMS: atom_id res chain seq x y z
N MET A 1 7.08 -87.20 -7.37
CA MET A 1 6.06 -86.22 -7.84
C MET A 1 5.61 -85.34 -6.68
N SER A 2 5.79 -84.04 -6.89
CA SER A 2 5.43 -82.86 -6.09
C SER A 2 4.22 -82.98 -5.15
N LYS A 3 4.36 -82.51 -3.89
CA LYS A 3 3.36 -81.66 -3.21
C LYS A 3 4.02 -80.86 -2.08
N LYS A 4 3.99 -79.53 -2.25
CA LYS A 4 4.66 -78.48 -1.47
C LYS A 4 4.05 -78.28 -0.07
N LYS A 5 4.92 -78.04 0.92
CA LYS A 5 4.57 -77.57 2.27
C LYS A 5 4.09 -76.11 2.26
N SER A 6 3.10 -75.83 3.11
CA SER A 6 2.51 -74.53 3.36
C SER A 6 3.41 -73.62 4.22
N HIS A 7 3.55 -72.35 3.84
CA HIS A 7 3.84 -71.29 4.80
C HIS A 7 2.87 -70.11 4.58
N ARG A 8 2.16 -69.77 5.66
CA ARG A 8 1.23 -68.65 5.74
C ARG A 8 2.02 -67.34 5.77
N LEU A 9 1.78 -66.44 4.82
CA LEU A 9 2.10 -65.02 4.99
C LEU A 9 0.82 -64.23 5.23
N ARG A 10 0.68 -63.71 6.46
CA ARG A 10 -0.29 -62.67 6.80
C ARG A 10 0.19 -61.37 6.16
N ARG A 11 -0.58 -60.75 5.27
CA ARG A 11 -0.42 -59.34 4.91
C ARG A 11 -1.65 -58.58 5.35
N ARG A 12 -1.40 -57.64 6.27
CA ARG A 12 -2.37 -56.75 6.89
C ARG A 12 -2.88 -55.77 5.84
N VAL A 13 -4.20 -55.61 5.80
CA VAL A 13 -4.90 -54.54 5.08
C VAL A 13 -4.57 -53.23 5.79
N LEU A 14 -4.00 -52.25 5.09
CA LEU A 14 -3.95 -50.86 5.55
C LEU A 14 -4.98 -50.08 4.72
N ALA A 15 -6.12 -49.77 5.34
CA ALA A 15 -7.08 -48.84 4.81
C ALA A 15 -6.53 -47.42 5.01
N ALA A 16 -6.29 -46.69 3.92
CA ALA A 16 -5.96 -45.27 3.97
C ALA A 16 -7.27 -44.49 3.82
N SER A 17 -7.81 -44.04 4.95
CA SER A 17 -8.97 -43.16 5.02
C SER A 17 -8.52 -41.73 4.68
N THR A 18 -8.84 -41.26 3.47
CA THR A 18 -8.72 -39.85 3.12
C THR A 18 -9.81 -39.05 3.83
N MET A 19 -9.44 -38.37 4.92
CA MET A 19 -10.28 -37.33 5.53
C MET A 19 -10.36 -36.13 4.59
N LEU A 20 -11.51 -35.96 3.94
CA LEU A 20 -11.88 -34.73 3.25
C LEU A 20 -12.25 -33.69 4.32
N VAL A 21 -11.29 -32.84 4.69
CA VAL A 21 -11.56 -31.66 5.52
C VAL A 21 -12.27 -30.64 4.62
N LEU A 22 -13.60 -30.51 4.77
CA LEU A 22 -14.33 -29.34 4.28
C LEU A 22 -13.89 -28.13 5.12
N ALA A 23 -12.85 -27.44 4.68
CA ALA A 23 -12.54 -26.11 5.17
C ALA A 23 -13.57 -25.14 4.58
N SER A 24 -14.40 -24.56 5.45
CA SER A 24 -15.36 -23.52 5.08
C SER A 24 -14.69 -22.38 4.31
N PRO A 25 -15.20 -21.97 3.12
CA PRO A 25 -14.58 -20.93 2.29
C PRO A 25 -14.66 -19.50 2.87
N LEU A 26 -15.29 -19.32 4.04
CA LEU A 26 -15.47 -18.01 4.66
C LEU A 26 -14.17 -17.41 5.23
N ALA A 27 -13.20 -18.22 5.63
CA ALA A 27 -11.96 -17.73 6.23
C ALA A 27 -10.95 -17.22 5.18
N LEU A 28 -10.98 -17.75 3.95
CA LEU A 28 -9.99 -17.41 2.92
C LEU A 28 -10.26 -16.03 2.28
N HIS A 29 -11.53 -15.61 2.19
CA HIS A 29 -11.93 -14.32 1.60
C HIS A 29 -11.72 -13.11 2.52
N ALA A 30 -11.48 -13.32 3.82
CA ALA A 30 -11.18 -12.23 4.76
C ALA A 30 -9.71 -11.78 4.66
N ALA A 31 -8.81 -12.70 4.31
CA ALA A 31 -7.37 -12.42 4.23
C ALA A 31 -6.99 -11.46 3.09
N GLU A 32 -7.79 -11.38 2.03
CA GLU A 32 -7.56 -10.48 0.89
C GLU A 32 -8.03 -9.04 1.16
N ARG A 33 -8.90 -8.84 2.16
CA ARG A 33 -9.51 -7.53 2.48
C ARG A 33 -8.67 -6.70 3.47
N LEU A 34 -7.62 -7.29 4.05
CA LEU A 34 -6.82 -6.72 5.12
C LEU A 34 -5.45 -6.31 4.59
N ASP A 35 -5.20 -5.01 4.41
CA ASP A 35 -3.84 -4.50 4.21
C ASP A 35 -3.21 -4.12 5.55
N LEU A 36 -2.43 -5.04 6.10
CA LEU A 36 -1.71 -4.85 7.36
C LEU A 36 -0.34 -4.17 7.19
N ALA A 37 0.12 -3.91 5.96
CA ALA A 37 1.43 -3.29 5.73
C ALA A 37 1.51 -1.89 6.36
N GLY A 38 0.39 -1.17 6.36
CA GLY A 38 0.27 0.15 6.99
C GLY A 38 0.54 0.16 8.50
N LEU A 39 0.39 -0.95 9.21
CA LEU A 39 0.61 -1.03 10.66
C LEU A 39 2.07 -0.80 11.07
N GLN A 40 3.03 -0.95 10.14
CA GLN A 40 4.45 -0.67 10.39
C GLN A 40 4.80 0.83 10.28
N SER A 41 3.89 1.66 9.80
CA SER A 41 4.16 3.09 9.54
C SER A 41 4.33 3.95 10.79
N ALA A 42 3.85 3.47 11.95
CA ALA A 42 3.95 4.15 13.24
C ALA A 42 3.70 3.16 14.39
N ASP A 43 4.10 3.53 15.60
CA ASP A 43 3.84 2.74 16.82
C ASP A 43 2.36 2.73 17.23
N ARG A 44 1.63 3.77 16.82
CA ARG A 44 0.26 4.05 17.26
C ARG A 44 -0.59 4.60 16.10
N HIS A 45 -1.80 4.07 15.95
CA HIS A 45 -2.71 4.35 14.84
C HIS A 45 -4.09 4.77 15.34
N ASP A 46 -4.70 5.77 14.72
CA ASP A 46 -6.06 6.21 15.06
C ASP A 46 -6.98 6.45 13.86
N ARG A 47 -6.46 6.33 12.63
CA ARG A 47 -7.24 6.52 11.42
C ARG A 47 -7.07 5.34 10.48
N PHE A 48 -8.19 4.91 9.90
CA PHE A 48 -8.29 3.76 9.03
C PHE A 48 -9.11 4.15 7.79
N ILE A 49 -8.77 3.58 6.65
CA ILE A 49 -9.52 3.75 5.40
C ILE A 49 -10.26 2.44 5.16
N VAL A 50 -11.58 2.53 5.02
CA VAL A 50 -12.47 1.39 4.78
C VAL A 50 -13.16 1.62 3.45
N LYS A 51 -12.98 0.70 2.50
CA LYS A 51 -13.75 0.70 1.25
C LYS A 51 -14.85 -0.34 1.37
N TYR A 52 -16.07 0.09 1.13
CA TYR A 52 -17.21 -0.81 0.97
C TYR A 52 -17.41 -1.16 -0.50
N ARG A 53 -17.90 -2.37 -0.75
CA ARG A 53 -18.22 -2.87 -2.08
C ARG A 53 -19.25 -1.98 -2.75
N ASP A 54 -19.11 -1.80 -4.05
CA ASP A 54 -20.08 -1.06 -4.85
C ASP A 54 -21.47 -1.71 -4.75
N GLY A 55 -22.50 -0.88 -4.57
CA GLY A 55 -23.88 -1.32 -4.39
C GLY A 55 -24.27 -1.75 -2.96
N SER A 56 -23.33 -1.76 -2.00
CA SER A 56 -23.66 -1.97 -0.59
C SER A 56 -24.43 -0.78 0.02
N ALA A 57 -25.27 -1.04 1.02
CA ALA A 57 -26.01 0.01 1.72
C ALA A 57 -25.08 1.02 2.42
N ALA A 58 -23.92 0.55 2.90
CA ALA A 58 -22.87 1.39 3.48
C ALA A 58 -22.21 2.31 2.43
N GLN A 59 -22.06 1.84 1.18
CA GLN A 59 -21.60 2.69 0.09
C GLN A 59 -22.64 3.78 -0.25
N ALA A 60 -23.94 3.48 -0.22
CA ALA A 60 -24.97 4.45 -0.59
C ALA A 60 -25.25 5.52 0.48
N GLN A 61 -25.17 5.17 1.78
CA GLN A 61 -25.72 6.01 2.83
C GLN A 61 -24.80 6.12 4.07
N PRO A 62 -24.32 7.33 4.45
CA PRO A 62 -23.41 7.52 5.58
C PRO A 62 -23.96 7.01 6.92
N ALA A 63 -25.28 7.14 7.17
CA ALA A 63 -25.90 6.66 8.39
C ALA A 63 -25.76 5.14 8.59
N THR A 64 -25.68 4.36 7.51
CA THR A 64 -25.45 2.92 7.55
C THR A 64 -24.03 2.60 8.00
N ILE A 65 -23.05 3.47 7.65
CA ILE A 65 -21.67 3.36 8.12
C ILE A 65 -21.62 3.56 9.64
N ASP A 66 -22.23 4.63 10.15
CA ASP A 66 -22.23 4.91 11.59
C ASP A 66 -22.83 3.76 12.41
N ALA A 67 -23.92 3.15 11.91
CA ALA A 67 -24.51 1.97 12.53
C ALA A 67 -23.57 0.75 12.49
N ALA A 68 -22.92 0.49 11.35
CA ALA A 68 -21.96 -0.59 11.21
C ALA A 68 -20.76 -0.41 12.15
N LEU A 69 -20.20 0.80 12.20
CA LEU A 69 -19.12 1.19 13.11
C LEU A 69 -19.53 1.04 14.58
N GLY A 70 -20.75 1.45 14.94
CA GLY A 70 -21.31 1.24 16.27
C GLY A 70 -21.39 -0.23 16.67
N SER A 71 -21.78 -1.10 15.73
CA SER A 71 -21.84 -2.55 15.98
C SER A 71 -20.45 -3.17 16.21
N VAL A 72 -19.44 -2.72 15.46
CA VAL A 72 -18.05 -3.20 15.60
C VAL A 72 -17.43 -2.68 16.89
N ALA A 73 -17.65 -1.40 17.22
CA ALA A 73 -17.26 -0.81 18.49
C ALA A 73 -17.84 -1.59 19.69
N GLY A 74 -19.10 -2.01 19.61
CA GLY A 74 -19.74 -2.85 20.60
C GLY A 74 -19.05 -4.22 20.77
N ARG A 75 -18.76 -4.92 19.67
CA ARG A 75 -18.06 -6.22 19.68
C ARG A 75 -16.66 -6.12 20.29
N LEU A 76 -15.93 -5.05 19.97
CA LEU A 76 -14.60 -4.76 20.55
C LEU A 76 -14.65 -4.52 22.06
N ALA A 77 -15.72 -3.91 22.56
CA ALA A 77 -15.89 -3.64 23.99
C ALA A 77 -16.20 -4.91 24.79
N VAL A 78 -16.93 -5.88 24.21
CA VAL A 78 -17.28 -7.15 24.87
C VAL A 78 -16.06 -8.08 25.01
N GLY A 79 -15.07 -7.98 24.12
CA GLY A 79 -13.84 -8.79 24.15
C GLY A 79 -12.74 -8.33 25.12
N GLY A 80 -13.05 -7.50 26.12
CA GLY A 80 -12.07 -6.94 27.07
C GLY A 80 -11.27 -5.74 26.53
N GLY A 81 -11.61 -5.24 25.34
CA GLY A 81 -11.05 -4.00 24.81
C GLY A 81 -11.66 -2.79 25.51
N LYS A 82 -10.83 -1.83 25.95
CA LYS A 82 -11.31 -0.50 26.41
C LYS A 82 -12.27 0.05 25.36
N GLN A 83 -13.43 0.58 25.76
CA GLN A 83 -14.47 1.07 24.83
C GLN A 83 -13.86 1.89 23.69
N ARG A 84 -13.92 1.36 22.46
CA ARG A 84 -13.38 2.00 21.26
C ARG A 84 -14.54 2.63 20.53
N ARG A 85 -14.68 3.95 20.61
CA ARG A 85 -15.64 4.65 19.76
C ARG A 85 -14.99 4.82 18.39
N LEU A 86 -15.76 4.49 17.36
CA LEU A 86 -15.40 4.70 15.96
C LEU A 86 -16.24 5.86 15.45
N GLU A 87 -15.61 6.78 14.72
CA GLU A 87 -16.23 7.97 14.15
C GLU A 87 -15.93 7.99 12.66
N HIS A 88 -16.97 8.14 11.83
CA HIS A 88 -16.79 8.42 10.41
C HIS A 88 -16.42 9.88 10.22
N LEU A 89 -15.26 10.14 9.59
CA LEU A 89 -14.80 11.50 9.35
C LEU A 89 -15.30 12.05 8.02
N ARG A 90 -15.10 11.28 6.95
CA ARG A 90 -15.43 11.69 5.58
C ARG A 90 -15.29 10.52 4.61
N ARG A 91 -15.87 10.71 3.43
CA ARG A 91 -15.59 9.91 2.23
C ARG A 91 -14.51 10.56 1.38
N THR A 92 -13.63 9.76 0.77
CA THR A 92 -12.60 10.19 -0.17
C THR A 92 -13.16 10.27 -1.60
N ALA A 93 -12.44 10.95 -2.50
CA ALA A 93 -12.85 11.06 -3.91
C ALA A 93 -12.93 9.70 -4.63
N VAL A 94 -12.19 8.70 -4.16
CA VAL A 94 -12.21 7.31 -4.67
C VAL A 94 -13.28 6.45 -4.00
N GLY A 95 -14.14 7.05 -3.16
CA GLY A 95 -15.29 6.39 -2.55
C GLY A 95 -14.94 5.44 -1.39
N ALA A 96 -13.80 5.67 -0.72
CA ALA A 96 -13.47 4.99 0.54
C ALA A 96 -13.76 5.91 1.73
N ASP A 97 -14.02 5.35 2.89
CA ASP A 97 -14.45 6.06 4.09
C ASP A 97 -13.33 6.11 5.13
N VAL A 98 -13.03 7.30 5.66
CA VAL A 98 -12.02 7.50 6.69
C VAL A 98 -12.69 7.39 8.05
N VAL A 99 -12.24 6.41 8.84
CA VAL A 99 -12.76 6.11 10.18
C VAL A 99 -11.70 6.43 11.21
N ARG A 100 -12.09 7.11 12.28
CA ARG A 100 -11.21 7.47 13.40
C ARG A 100 -11.61 6.75 14.68
N THR A 101 -10.62 6.30 15.44
CA THR A 101 -10.82 5.78 16.79
C THR A 101 -10.70 6.91 17.82
N SER A 102 -11.47 6.84 18.90
CA SER A 102 -11.42 7.81 20.01
C SER A 102 -10.06 7.95 20.69
N ARG A 103 -9.19 6.94 20.54
CA ARG A 103 -7.82 6.93 21.04
C ARG A 103 -6.91 6.22 20.05
N LYS A 104 -5.61 6.53 20.10
CA LYS A 104 -4.61 5.79 19.34
C LYS A 104 -4.47 4.36 19.87
N LEU A 105 -4.50 3.41 18.95
CA LEU A 105 -4.34 1.98 19.14
C LEU A 105 -2.88 1.60 18.91
N ASP A 106 -2.32 0.65 19.67
CA ASP A 106 -1.07 0.00 19.23
C ASP A 106 -1.35 -0.93 18.05
N ARG A 107 -0.28 -1.48 17.49
CA ARG A 107 -0.32 -2.45 16.40
C ARG A 107 -1.31 -3.59 16.65
N ALA A 108 -1.29 -4.23 17.82
CA ALA A 108 -2.15 -5.38 18.12
C ALA A 108 -3.62 -4.96 18.18
N ASP A 109 -3.90 -3.83 18.84
CA ASP A 109 -5.24 -3.28 18.93
C ASP A 109 -5.77 -2.84 17.55
N ALA A 110 -4.94 -2.19 16.74
CA ALA A 110 -5.28 -1.74 15.39
C ALA A 110 -5.56 -2.93 14.46
N GLU A 111 -4.71 -3.95 14.48
CA GLU A 111 -4.92 -5.18 13.72
C GLU A 111 -6.22 -5.90 14.11
N SER A 112 -6.53 -5.97 15.42
CA SER A 112 -7.79 -6.54 15.90
C SER A 112 -9.01 -5.76 15.39
N LEU A 113 -8.97 -4.42 15.44
CA LEU A 113 -10.02 -3.58 14.88
C LEU A 113 -10.18 -3.82 13.38
N MET A 114 -9.07 -3.87 12.64
CA MET A 114 -9.09 -4.07 11.19
C MET A 114 -9.73 -5.41 10.83
N ARG A 115 -9.36 -6.50 11.53
CA ARG A 115 -9.96 -7.82 11.31
C ARG A 115 -11.47 -7.83 11.59
N GLN A 116 -11.93 -7.08 12.59
CA GLN A 116 -13.36 -7.02 12.89
C GLN A 116 -14.16 -6.23 11.86
N LEU A 117 -13.58 -5.17 11.29
CA LEU A 117 -14.18 -4.45 10.17
C LEU A 117 -14.16 -5.29 8.89
N ALA A 118 -13.06 -5.97 8.59
CA ALA A 118 -12.94 -6.84 7.42
C ALA A 118 -13.85 -8.08 7.46
N ALA A 119 -14.35 -8.45 8.65
CA ALA A 119 -15.33 -9.52 8.82
C ALA A 119 -16.73 -9.14 8.31
N ASP A 120 -17.00 -7.85 8.06
CA ASP A 120 -18.21 -7.40 7.39
C ASP A 120 -18.17 -7.81 5.90
N PRO A 121 -19.18 -8.54 5.39
CA PRO A 121 -19.23 -8.95 3.98
C PRO A 121 -19.21 -7.77 3.00
N ASP A 122 -19.75 -6.61 3.41
CA ASP A 122 -19.83 -5.41 2.58
C ASP A 122 -18.50 -4.67 2.48
N VAL A 123 -17.52 -4.98 3.33
CA VAL A 123 -16.18 -4.40 3.24
C VAL A 123 -15.39 -5.07 2.11
N GLU A 124 -14.85 -4.23 1.23
CA GLU A 124 -13.95 -4.61 0.15
C GLU A 124 -12.50 -4.66 0.65
N TYR A 125 -12.03 -3.57 1.26
CA TYR A 125 -10.72 -3.54 1.91
C TYR A 125 -10.68 -2.58 3.10
N ILE A 126 -9.71 -2.81 3.99
CA ILE A 126 -9.35 -1.92 5.08
C ILE A 126 -7.85 -1.79 5.23
N GLU A 127 -7.39 -0.56 5.42
CA GLU A 127 -6.00 -0.20 5.64
C GLU A 127 -5.86 0.93 6.69
N VAL A 128 -4.63 1.19 7.13
CA VAL A 128 -4.32 2.34 7.99
C VAL A 128 -4.22 3.61 7.13
N ASP A 129 -4.82 4.72 7.60
CA ASP A 129 -4.62 6.05 7.00
C ASP A 129 -3.24 6.60 7.39
N LYS A 130 -2.22 6.16 6.65
CA LYS A 130 -0.84 6.60 6.82
C LYS A 130 -0.55 7.83 5.96
N LEU A 131 0.25 8.74 6.50
CA LEU A 131 0.78 9.85 5.73
C LEU A 131 1.92 9.35 4.83
N ASN A 132 1.63 9.14 3.55
CA ASN A 132 2.68 8.95 2.55
C ASN A 132 3.25 10.31 2.16
N ARG A 133 4.58 10.40 2.06
CA ARG A 133 5.28 11.56 1.51
C ARG A 133 6.03 11.09 0.28
N ALA A 134 5.84 11.80 -0.84
CA ALA A 134 6.73 11.63 -1.97
C ALA A 134 8.14 12.00 -1.50
N PHE A 135 9.10 11.14 -1.80
CA PHE A 135 10.49 11.32 -1.45
C PHE A 135 11.34 10.72 -2.56
N TRP A 136 11.95 11.59 -3.36
CA TRP A 136 12.84 11.25 -4.45
C TRP A 136 14.19 11.89 -4.19
N THR A 137 15.21 11.03 -4.10
CA THR A 137 16.60 11.45 -3.97
C THR A 137 17.35 10.93 -5.19
N PRO A 138 18.16 11.77 -5.87
CA PRO A 138 19.05 11.31 -6.93
C PRO A 138 19.93 10.15 -6.47
N ASN A 139 20.16 9.19 -7.37
CA ASN A 139 21.07 8.06 -7.15
C ASN A 139 22.52 8.37 -7.57
N ASP A 140 22.87 9.65 -7.76
CA ASP A 140 24.22 10.10 -8.09
C ASP A 140 25.13 10.06 -6.83
N PRO A 141 26.23 9.28 -6.83
CA PRO A 141 27.17 9.21 -5.71
C PRO A 141 27.76 10.55 -5.26
N ARG A 142 27.84 11.54 -6.16
CA ARG A 142 28.37 12.88 -5.88
C ARG A 142 27.28 13.90 -5.59
N PHE A 143 26.01 13.51 -5.49
CA PHE A 143 24.91 14.46 -5.26
C PHE A 143 25.11 15.32 -4.00
N SER A 144 25.75 14.78 -2.95
CA SER A 144 26.07 15.52 -1.73
C SER A 144 27.01 16.71 -1.95
N GLN A 145 27.77 16.73 -3.04
CA GLN A 145 28.67 17.83 -3.42
C GLN A 145 27.93 18.95 -4.17
N GLN A 146 26.71 18.68 -4.66
CA GLN A 146 25.90 19.61 -5.45
C GLN A 146 25.04 20.49 -4.55
N TYR A 147 25.69 21.30 -3.69
CA TYR A 147 25.06 22.07 -2.63
C TYR A 147 23.88 22.96 -3.10
N GLY A 148 23.95 23.47 -4.34
CA GLY A 148 22.92 24.31 -4.93
C GLY A 148 21.55 23.64 -5.06
N PHE A 149 21.48 22.29 -5.12
CA PHE A 149 20.22 21.56 -5.20
C PHE A 149 19.57 21.26 -3.84
N GLY A 150 20.32 21.48 -2.75
CA GLY A 150 19.86 21.19 -1.41
C GLY A 150 18.83 22.20 -0.87
N THR A 151 18.41 21.96 0.38
CA THR A 151 17.46 22.82 1.12
C THR A 151 18.15 23.78 2.11
N GLY A 152 19.48 23.77 2.16
CA GLY A 152 20.30 24.63 3.02
C GLY A 152 20.45 26.06 2.48
N ALA A 153 21.24 26.88 3.16
CA ALA A 153 21.55 28.23 2.72
C ALA A 153 22.20 28.23 1.32
N GLY A 154 21.64 29.01 0.39
CA GLY A 154 22.09 29.07 -1.01
C GLY A 154 21.53 27.96 -1.92
N GLY A 155 20.73 27.04 -1.39
CA GLY A 155 20.10 25.97 -2.17
C GLY A 155 18.74 26.36 -2.74
N ILE A 156 18.41 25.83 -3.92
CA ILE A 156 17.14 26.08 -4.62
C ILE A 156 16.00 25.13 -4.21
N ARG A 157 16.26 24.20 -3.26
CA ARG A 157 15.30 23.20 -2.77
C ARG A 157 14.79 22.26 -3.87
N ALA A 158 15.66 21.88 -4.80
CA ALA A 158 15.31 21.05 -5.95
C ALA A 158 14.74 19.68 -5.55
N THR A 159 15.27 19.05 -4.50
CA THR A 159 14.79 17.73 -4.02
C THR A 159 13.30 17.74 -3.66
N THR A 160 12.84 18.80 -3.02
CA THR A 160 11.43 18.98 -2.68
C THR A 160 10.56 19.21 -3.92
N ALA A 161 11.09 19.89 -4.95
CA ALA A 161 10.37 20.05 -6.21
C ALA A 161 10.23 18.72 -6.96
N TRP A 162 11.29 17.90 -6.96
CA TRP A 162 11.30 16.59 -7.63
C TRP A 162 10.36 15.56 -7.02
N ASP A 163 10.01 15.72 -5.75
CA ASP A 163 8.92 14.97 -5.10
C ASP A 163 7.55 15.24 -5.75
N VAL A 164 7.37 16.41 -6.37
CA VAL A 164 6.14 16.82 -7.04
C VAL A 164 6.23 16.59 -8.54
N THR A 165 7.31 17.05 -9.18
CA THR A 165 7.52 16.93 -10.62
C THR A 165 8.99 17.04 -10.99
N LYS A 166 9.39 16.35 -12.06
CA LYS A 166 10.72 16.47 -12.67
C LYS A 166 10.69 17.18 -14.02
N GLY A 167 9.58 17.86 -14.34
CA GLY A 167 9.42 18.59 -15.60
C GLY A 167 8.94 17.74 -16.78
N ALA A 168 8.30 16.59 -16.54
CA ALA A 168 7.76 15.76 -17.62
C ALA A 168 6.80 16.58 -18.51
N GLY A 169 7.04 16.57 -19.82
CA GLY A 169 6.27 17.34 -20.81
C GLY A 169 6.75 18.77 -21.03
N ALA A 170 7.71 19.27 -20.25
CA ALA A 170 8.38 20.55 -20.51
C ALA A 170 9.61 20.35 -21.41
N VAL A 171 9.79 21.24 -22.39
CA VAL A 171 10.99 21.30 -23.23
C VAL A 171 11.77 22.57 -22.88
N VAL A 172 13.06 22.42 -22.59
CA VAL A 172 13.97 23.53 -22.26
C VAL A 172 14.96 23.70 -23.41
N ALA A 173 14.98 24.88 -24.04
CA ALA A 173 15.98 25.24 -25.04
C ALA A 173 17.16 25.94 -24.36
N VAL A 174 18.38 25.44 -24.60
CA VAL A 174 19.62 26.03 -24.09
C VAL A 174 20.38 26.63 -25.27
N LEU A 175 20.55 27.96 -25.26
CA LEU A 175 21.30 28.71 -26.27
C LEU A 175 22.69 28.99 -25.72
N ASP A 176 23.61 28.09 -26.01
CA ASP A 176 25.00 28.13 -25.54
C ASP A 176 25.90 27.57 -26.66
N THR A 177 27.13 27.22 -26.33
CA THR A 177 28.18 26.63 -27.18
C THR A 177 27.87 25.23 -27.72
N GLY A 178 26.69 24.68 -27.43
CA GLY A 178 26.25 23.36 -27.87
C GLY A 178 26.42 22.28 -26.79
N ILE A 179 26.43 21.02 -27.22
CA ILE A 179 26.49 19.86 -26.32
C ILE A 179 27.43 18.78 -26.88
N ALA A 180 28.27 18.21 -26.00
CA ALA A 180 28.99 16.98 -26.27
C ALA A 180 28.20 15.77 -25.74
N SER A 181 28.25 14.64 -26.44
CA SER A 181 27.61 13.39 -25.97
C SER A 181 28.16 13.00 -24.60
N HIS A 182 27.26 12.81 -23.63
CA HIS A 182 27.59 12.48 -22.25
C HIS A 182 26.53 11.55 -21.64
N SER A 183 26.95 10.53 -20.88
CA SER A 183 26.05 9.51 -20.30
C SER A 183 24.91 10.11 -19.50
N ASP A 184 25.19 11.14 -18.70
CA ASP A 184 24.23 11.76 -17.80
C ASP A 184 23.24 12.69 -18.50
N LEU A 185 23.52 13.07 -19.77
CA LEU A 185 22.69 13.98 -20.54
C LEU A 185 21.92 13.27 -21.65
N ASN A 186 22.53 12.26 -22.30
CA ASN A 186 22.04 11.64 -23.53
C ASN A 186 20.59 11.15 -23.46
N ALA A 187 20.11 10.70 -22.29
CA ALA A 187 18.73 10.26 -22.11
C ALA A 187 17.69 11.40 -22.15
N ASN A 188 18.14 12.66 -21.99
CA ASN A 188 17.30 13.85 -21.86
C ASN A 188 17.49 14.86 -23.01
N ILE A 189 18.17 14.48 -24.10
CA ILE A 189 18.40 15.34 -25.26
C ILE A 189 17.35 15.09 -26.34
N LEU A 190 16.80 16.17 -26.88
CA LEU A 190 15.94 16.18 -28.05
C LEU A 190 16.74 16.70 -29.27
N PRO A 191 16.31 16.41 -30.52
CA PRO A 191 16.91 17.02 -31.70
C PRO A 191 16.94 18.55 -31.59
N GLY A 192 18.10 19.14 -31.84
CA GLY A 192 18.35 20.58 -31.75
C GLY A 192 18.69 21.22 -33.10
N TYR A 193 19.10 22.48 -33.06
CA TYR A 193 19.52 23.26 -34.22
C TYR A 193 20.85 23.96 -33.93
N ASP A 194 21.75 23.96 -34.92
CA ASP A 194 23.01 24.71 -34.87
C ASP A 194 22.87 25.99 -35.70
N PHE A 195 23.03 27.14 -35.04
CA PHE A 195 22.94 28.46 -35.68
C PHE A 195 24.29 28.94 -36.25
N ILE A 196 25.39 28.23 -35.98
CA ILE A 196 26.70 28.55 -36.52
C ILE A 196 26.79 28.00 -37.94
N SER A 197 26.79 28.91 -38.92
CA SER A 197 26.96 28.58 -40.33
C SER A 197 28.42 28.65 -40.80
N ASP A 198 29.26 29.40 -40.08
CA ASP A 198 30.70 29.50 -40.30
C ASP A 198 31.42 29.41 -38.94
N THR A 199 32.15 28.32 -38.73
CA THR A 199 32.86 28.04 -37.47
C THR A 199 34.06 28.95 -37.23
N THR A 200 34.45 29.78 -38.20
CA THR A 200 35.57 30.71 -38.08
C THR A 200 35.19 32.08 -37.53
N VAL A 201 33.88 32.37 -37.40
CA VAL A 201 33.34 33.67 -36.95
C VAL A 201 32.55 33.54 -35.62
N ALA A 202 32.44 32.32 -35.08
CA ALA A 202 31.72 32.01 -33.84
C ALA A 202 32.53 32.31 -32.57
#